data_AF-A0A534BA39-F1
#
_entry.id   AF-A0A534BA39-F1
#
_cell.length_a   1.000
_cell.length_b   1.000
_cell.length_c   1.000
_cell.angle_alpha   90.00
_cell.angle_beta   90.00
_cell.angle_gamma   90.00
#
_symmetry.space_group_name_H-M   'P 1'
#
loop_
_entity.id
_entity.type
_entity.pdbx_description
1 polymer ?
#
loop_
_entity_poly.entity_id
_entity_poly.type
_entity_poly.pdbx_seq_one_letter_code
_entity_poly.pdbx_strand_id
1 'polypeptide(L)'
;MPDTLASFRGPVSCRRGAAPLGLTLIGATSEHPGERTELAFSAAAPADFPEALEGAVIERVGTHQYRIASAPREWLIEATAVHAHRDIAVPFYRAIPPRRVPLAKRIFWRVVLALAASRTGLALLRRLRR
;
A
#
# COMPACT_ATOMS: atom_id res chain seq x y z
N MET A 1 11.68 -24.30 -9.93
CA MET A 1 12.70 -23.30 -9.56
C MET A 1 11.99 -22.27 -8.69
N PRO A 2 12.49 -21.96 -7.49
CA PRO A 2 11.93 -20.86 -6.69
C PRO A 2 12.06 -19.55 -7.48
N ASP A 3 11.00 -18.75 -7.46
CA ASP A 3 10.96 -17.45 -8.13
C ASP A 3 10.97 -16.34 -7.07
N THR A 4 12.02 -15.52 -7.07
CA THR A 4 12.18 -14.45 -6.08
C THR A 4 11.21 -13.33 -6.39
N LEU A 5 10.28 -13.08 -5.47
CA LEU A 5 9.27 -12.02 -5.62
C LEU A 5 9.75 -10.68 -5.09
N ALA A 6 10.51 -10.70 -4.00
CA ALA A 6 11.12 -9.51 -3.43
C ALA A 6 12.27 -9.88 -2.51
N SER A 7 13.28 -9.01 -2.49
CA SER A 7 14.33 -9.00 -1.48
C SER A 7 14.29 -7.67 -0.75
N PHE A 8 13.99 -7.67 0.54
CA PHE A 8 14.00 -6.47 1.37
C PHE A 8 15.42 -6.19 1.88
N ARG A 9 15.80 -4.91 1.84
CA ARG A 9 17.07 -4.43 2.39
C ARG A 9 16.81 -3.79 3.75
N GLY A 10 17.18 -4.50 4.81
CA GLY A 10 17.07 -4.01 6.18
C GLY A 10 15.72 -4.31 6.83
N PRO A 11 15.19 -3.40 7.68
CA PRO A 11 14.03 -3.70 8.51
C PRO A 11 12.74 -3.79 7.68
N VAL A 12 11.94 -4.80 8.01
CA VAL A 12 10.62 -5.05 7.40
C VAL A 12 9.57 -5.09 8.50
N SER A 13 8.60 -4.18 8.44
CA SER A 13 7.45 -4.20 9.33
C SER A 13 6.43 -5.22 8.85
N CYS A 14 6.01 -6.11 9.75
CA CYS A 14 5.07 -7.17 9.48
C CYS A 14 3.74 -6.84 10.18
N ARG A 15 2.71 -6.53 9.39
CA ARG A 15 1.38 -6.22 9.91
C ARG A 15 0.47 -7.42 9.74
N ARG A 16 -0.16 -7.83 10.83
CA ARG A 16 -1.26 -8.81 10.82
C ARG A 16 -2.59 -8.08 10.61
N GLY A 17 -3.52 -8.71 9.90
CA GLY A 17 -4.82 -8.13 9.57
C GLY A 17 -5.94 -9.16 9.60
N ALA A 18 -7.18 -8.68 9.41
CA ALA A 18 -8.31 -9.55 9.11
C ALA A 18 -8.28 -9.98 7.63
N ALA A 19 -8.94 -11.10 7.33
CA ALA A 19 -9.11 -11.57 5.95
C ALA A 19 -9.71 -10.47 5.04
N PRO A 20 -9.37 -10.47 3.73
CA PRO A 20 -8.59 -11.47 3.02
C PRO A 20 -7.07 -11.30 3.13
N LEU A 21 -6.57 -10.11 3.48
CA LEU A 21 -5.14 -9.80 3.56
C LEU A 21 -4.64 -9.90 5.01
N GLY A 22 -4.46 -11.12 5.50
CA GLY A 22 -4.11 -11.36 6.90
C GLY A 22 -2.64 -11.11 7.25
N LEU A 23 -1.74 -10.98 6.25
CA LEU A 23 -0.34 -10.65 6.45
C LEU A 23 0.12 -9.59 5.43
N THR A 24 0.80 -8.55 5.89
CA THR A 24 1.46 -7.54 5.05
C THR A 24 2.89 -7.32 5.50
N LEU A 25 3.84 -7.37 4.57
CA LEU A 25 5.25 -7.02 4.79
C LEU A 25 5.52 -5.66 4.18
N ILE A 26 6.22 -4.77 4.90
CA ILE A 26 6.45 -3.40 4.47
C ILE A 26 7.91 -3.02 4.69
N GLY A 27 8.59 -2.57 3.64
CA GLY A 27 10.01 -2.19 3.71
C GLY A 27 10.55 -1.69 2.38
N ALA A 28 11.85 -1.41 2.32
CA ALA A 28 12.55 -1.08 1.07
C ALA A 28 13.10 -2.35 0.42
N THR A 29 12.97 -2.49 -0.91
CA THR A 29 13.53 -3.63 -1.63
C THR A 29 14.91 -3.32 -2.22
N SER A 30 15.70 -4.37 -2.47
CA SER A 30 17.02 -4.28 -3.11
C SER A 30 16.94 -3.75 -4.54
N GLU A 31 15.86 -4.08 -5.27
CA GLU A 31 15.62 -3.64 -6.65
C GLU A 31 15.25 -2.15 -6.73
N HIS A 32 14.55 -1.63 -5.72
CA HIS A 32 14.05 -0.27 -5.67
C HIS A 32 14.42 0.43 -4.36
N PRO A 33 15.72 0.71 -4.15
CA PRO A 33 16.19 1.34 -2.92
C PRO A 33 15.62 2.76 -2.83
N GLY A 34 14.84 3.02 -1.78
CA GLY A 34 14.18 4.31 -1.52
C GLY A 34 12.69 4.36 -1.85
N GLU A 35 12.13 3.31 -2.45
CA GLU A 35 10.70 3.16 -2.67
C GLU A 35 10.13 2.19 -1.63
N ARG A 36 9.14 2.65 -0.87
CA ARG A 36 8.47 1.80 0.12
C ARG A 36 7.64 0.76 -0.62
N THR A 37 7.90 -0.51 -0.38
CA THR A 37 7.19 -1.64 -0.97
C THR A 37 6.38 -2.34 0.10
N GLU A 38 5.13 -2.64 -0.23
CA GLU A 38 4.20 -3.43 0.57
C GLU A 38 3.87 -4.73 -0.18
N LEU A 39 4.07 -5.87 0.47
CA LEU A 39 3.62 -7.17 0.00
C LEU A 39 2.49 -7.66 0.89
N ALA A 40 1.28 -7.73 0.34
CA ALA A 40 0.11 -8.22 1.04
C ALA A 40 -0.23 -9.64 0.58
N PHE A 41 -0.32 -10.56 1.53
CA PHE A 41 -0.63 -11.97 1.30
C PHE A 41 -2.11 -12.23 1.60
N SER A 42 -2.79 -12.89 0.66
CA SER A 42 -4.17 -13.35 0.84
C SER A 42 -4.20 -14.65 1.65
N ALA A 43 -3.74 -14.55 2.90
CA ALA A 43 -3.58 -15.62 3.88
C ALA A 43 -3.62 -15.06 5.30
N ALA A 44 -3.94 -15.92 6.28
CA ALA A 44 -3.68 -15.58 7.67
C ALA A 44 -2.17 -15.56 7.95
N ALA A 45 -1.72 -14.62 8.78
CA ALA A 45 -0.36 -14.65 9.29
C ALA A 45 -0.17 -15.87 10.21
N PRO A 46 0.97 -16.59 10.15
CA PRO A 46 1.30 -17.63 11.11
C PRO A 46 1.26 -17.08 12.54
N ALA A 47 0.84 -17.90 13.50
CA ALA A 47 0.64 -17.48 14.88
C ALA A 47 1.93 -16.93 15.52
N ASP A 48 3.08 -17.50 15.13
CA ASP A 48 4.43 -17.18 15.57
C ASP A 48 5.15 -16.14 14.69
N PHE A 49 4.47 -15.59 13.67
CA PHE A 49 5.09 -14.68 12.72
C PHE A 49 5.47 -13.33 13.36
N PRO A 50 6.74 -12.90 13.37
CA PRO A 50 7.15 -11.72 14.12
C PRO A 50 6.54 -10.43 13.57
N GLU A 51 6.51 -9.37 14.39
CA GLU A 51 6.06 -8.03 13.98
C GLU A 51 7.10 -7.29 13.12
N ALA A 52 8.36 -7.75 13.15
CA ALA A 52 9.44 -7.22 12.35
C ALA A 52 10.40 -8.32 11.89
N LEU A 53 10.95 -8.16 10.69
CA LEU A 53 12.00 -8.99 10.11
C LEU A 53 13.17 -8.10 9.69
N GLU A 54 14.32 -8.72 9.40
CA GLU A 54 15.53 -8.04 8.93
C GLU A 54 16.05 -8.74 7.67
N GLY A 55 16.17 -8.00 6.57
CA GLY A 55 16.72 -8.53 5.31
C GLY A 55 15.88 -9.66 4.70
N ALA A 56 14.55 -9.59 4.82
CA ALA A 56 13.68 -10.67 4.41
C ALA A 56 13.71 -10.93 2.88
N VAL A 57 13.77 -12.19 2.49
CA VAL A 57 13.67 -12.65 1.09
C VAL A 57 12.39 -13.43 0.91
N ILE A 58 11.60 -13.07 -0.09
CA ILE A 58 10.30 -13.67 -0.38
C ILE A 58 10.41 -14.39 -1.71
N GLU A 59 10.13 -15.68 -1.70
CA GLU A 59 10.17 -16.54 -2.88
C GLU A 59 8.83 -17.25 -3.04
N ARG A 60 8.42 -17.43 -4.29
CA ARG A 60 7.36 -18.37 -4.63
C ARG A 60 7.98 -19.74 -4.85
N VAL A 61 7.60 -20.71 -4.02
CA VAL A 61 8.08 -22.09 -4.09
C VAL A 61 7.06 -23.04 -4.72
N GLY A 62 5.79 -22.63 -4.80
CA GLY A 62 4.71 -23.38 -5.46
C GLY A 62 3.57 -22.47 -5.92
N THR A 63 2.46 -23.05 -6.39
CA THR A 63 1.32 -22.27 -6.94
C THR A 63 0.73 -21.29 -5.93
N HIS A 64 0.61 -21.69 -4.67
CA HIS A 64 0.07 -20.88 -3.58
C HIS A 64 0.97 -20.90 -2.34
N GLN A 65 2.23 -21.28 -2.52
CA GLN A 65 3.17 -21.47 -1.42
C GLN A 65 4.32 -20.50 -1.57
N TYR A 66 4.54 -19.73 -0.52
CA TYR A 66 5.54 -18.67 -0.47
C TYR A 66 6.47 -18.91 0.70
N ARG A 67 7.76 -18.77 0.47
CA ARG A 67 8.79 -18.82 1.50
C ARG A 67 9.20 -17.40 1.86
N ILE A 68 9.15 -17.08 3.14
CA ILE A 68 9.71 -15.84 3.69
C ILE A 68 10.92 -16.25 4.51
N ALA A 69 12.12 -15.90 4.05
CA ALA A 69 13.38 -16.19 4.75
C ALA A 69 13.93 -14.90 5.37
N SER A 70 14.22 -14.93 6.68
CA SER A 70 14.89 -13.85 7.41
C SER A 70 15.78 -14.51 8.46
N ALA A 71 17.09 -14.50 8.23
CA ALA A 71 18.03 -15.28 9.04
C ALA A 71 17.85 -15.01 10.55
N PRO A 72 17.85 -16.06 11.40
CA PRO A 72 18.10 -17.47 11.08
C PRO A 72 16.83 -18.27 10.74
N ARG A 73 15.66 -17.63 10.58
CA ARG A 73 14.37 -18.29 10.46
C ARG A 73 13.81 -18.23 9.04
N GLU A 74 12.92 -19.16 8.74
CA GLU A 74 12.10 -19.13 7.53
C GLU A 74 10.67 -19.55 7.87
N TRP A 75 9.73 -19.05 7.09
CA TRP A 75 8.30 -19.34 7.22
C TRP A 75 7.75 -19.72 5.85
N LEU A 76 6.87 -20.72 5.83
CA LEU A 76 6.06 -21.06 4.67
C LEU A 76 4.65 -20.51 4.86
N ILE A 77 4.19 -19.75 3.87
CA ILE A 77 2.86 -19.16 3.84
C ILE A 77 2.09 -19.78 2.68
N GLU A 78 0.94 -20.36 2.99
CA GLU A 78 -0.05 -20.71 1.97
C GLU A 78 -0.97 -19.53 1.72
N ALA A 79 -0.84 -18.88 0.57
CA ALA A 79 -1.65 -17.74 0.18
C ALA A 79 -2.26 -17.94 -1.20
N THR A 80 -3.53 -17.58 -1.34
CA THR A 80 -4.22 -17.65 -2.63
C THR A 80 -3.65 -16.64 -3.64
N ALA A 81 -3.16 -15.50 -3.14
CA ALA A 81 -2.49 -14.47 -3.94
C ALA A 81 -1.50 -13.66 -3.10
N VAL A 82 -0.59 -12.97 -3.78
CA VAL A 82 0.29 -11.95 -3.21
C VAL A 82 0.17 -10.70 -4.06
N HIS A 83 -0.07 -9.57 -3.41
CA HIS A 83 -0.20 -8.27 -4.03
C HIS A 83 1.01 -7.42 -3.66
N ALA A 84 1.75 -6.97 -4.68
CA ALA A 84 2.85 -6.04 -4.52
C ALA A 84 2.39 -4.62 -4.82
N HIS A 85 2.51 -3.75 -3.83
CA HIS A 85 2.33 -2.31 -3.98
C HIS A 85 3.66 -1.61 -3.74
N ARG A 86 4.04 -0.73 -4.66
CA ARG A 86 5.27 0.07 -4.57
C ARG A 86 4.87 1.53 -4.55
N ASP A 87 5.27 2.23 -3.50
CA ASP A 87 5.07 3.67 -3.39
C ASP A 87 6.05 4.40 -4.32
N ILE A 88 5.58 4.65 -5.53
CA ILE A 88 6.29 5.41 -6.57
C ILE A 88 5.86 6.88 -6.59
N ALA A 89 5.21 7.40 -5.55
CA ALA A 89 4.69 8.77 -5.57
C ALA A 89 5.79 9.81 -5.82
N VAL A 90 6.95 9.66 -5.17
CA VAL A 90 8.08 10.57 -5.33
C VAL A 90 8.61 10.59 -6.78
N PRO A 91 9.02 9.46 -7.39
CA PRO A 91 9.45 9.46 -8.78
C PRO A 91 8.33 9.88 -9.75
N PHE A 92 7.08 9.49 -9.47
CA PHE A 92 5.92 9.89 -10.28
C PHE A 92 5.74 11.41 -10.30
N TYR A 93 5.67 12.08 -9.15
CA TYR A 93 5.48 13.53 -9.10
C TYR A 93 6.72 14.33 -9.51
N ARG A 94 7.92 13.74 -9.47
CA ARG A 94 9.10 14.33 -10.08
C ARG A 94 8.99 14.34 -11.60
N ALA A 95 8.53 13.25 -12.20
CA ALA A 95 8.35 13.12 -13.65
C ALA A 95 7.13 13.91 -14.16
N ILE A 96 6.05 13.91 -13.39
CA ILE A 96 4.79 14.57 -13.70
C ILE A 96 4.42 15.50 -12.53
N PRO A 97 4.99 16.71 -12.47
CA PRO A 97 4.68 17.66 -11.41
C PRO A 97 3.16 17.96 -11.38
N PRO A 98 2.55 17.99 -10.18
CA PRO A 98 1.13 18.28 -10.07
C PRO A 98 0.84 19.69 -10.60
N ARG A 99 -0.20 19.81 -11.43
CA ARG A 99 -0.67 21.12 -11.88
C ARG A 99 -1.18 21.93 -10.69
N ARG A 100 -0.69 23.16 -10.54
CA ARG A 100 -1.21 24.07 -9.50
C ARG A 100 -2.69 24.34 -9.76
N VAL A 101 -3.52 24.10 -8.75
CA VAL A 101 -4.96 24.42 -8.82
C VAL A 101 -5.11 25.94 -8.79
N PRO A 102 -5.81 26.56 -9.76
CA PRO A 102 -6.06 27.99 -9.73
C PRO A 102 -6.77 28.42 -8.43
N LEU A 103 -6.32 29.52 -7.81
CA LEU A 103 -6.87 30.01 -6.54
C LEU A 103 -8.38 30.23 -6.61
N ALA A 104 -8.88 30.79 -7.73
CA ALA A 104 -10.30 30.99 -7.96
C ALA A 104 -11.08 29.66 -7.87
N LYS A 105 -10.56 28.59 -8.49
CA LYS A 105 -11.18 27.26 -8.43
C LYS A 105 -11.16 26.70 -7.00
N ARG A 106 -10.09 26.94 -6.24
CA ARG A 106 -10.00 26.53 -4.83
C ARG A 106 -11.02 27.26 -3.95
N ILE A 107 -11.18 28.58 -4.13
CA ILE A 107 -12.16 29.39 -3.40
C ILE A 107 -13.58 28.95 -3.76
N PHE A 108 -13.87 28.82 -5.06
CA PHE A 108 -15.16 28.35 -5.56
C PHE A 108 -15.58 27.04 -4.89
N TRP A 109 -14.72 26.01 -4.90
CA TRP A 109 -15.05 24.73 -4.28
C TRP A 109 -15.20 24.80 -2.76
N ARG A 110 -14.41 25.62 -2.06
CA ARG A 110 -14.60 25.84 -0.62
C ARG A 110 -15.98 26.41 -0.32
N VAL A 111 -16.44 27.39 -1.09
CA VAL A 111 -17.76 28.00 -0.93
C VAL A 111 -18.86 27.00 -1.27
N VAL A 112 -18.75 26.29 -2.40
CA VAL A 112 -19.75 25.28 -2.80
C VAL A 112 -19.88 24.18 -1.75
N LEU A 113 -18.77 23.65 -1.24
CA LEU A 113 -18.78 22.61 -0.20
C LEU A 113 -19.35 23.14 1.12
N ALA A 114 -19.00 24.36 1.52
CA ALA A 114 -19.56 25.00 2.71
C ALA A 114 -21.08 25.21 2.58
N LEU A 115 -21.57 25.64 1.42
CA LEU A 115 -23.01 25.78 1.15
C LEU A 115 -23.70 24.42 1.20
N ALA A 116 -23.12 23.40 0.58
CA ALA A 116 -23.68 22.05 0.56
C ALA A 116 -23.77 21.41 1.96
N ALA A 117 -22.92 21.84 2.91
CA ALA A 117 -22.95 21.38 4.30
C ALA A 117 -24.16 21.92 5.10
N SER A 118 -24.93 22.87 4.56
CA SER A 118 -26.10 23.46 5.22
C SER A 118 -27.38 23.22 4.41
N ARG A 119 -28.53 23.09 5.08
CA ARG A 119 -29.83 22.89 4.41
C ARG A 119 -30.22 24.05 3.49
N THR A 120 -29.95 25.28 3.94
CA THR A 120 -30.23 26.51 3.19
C THR A 120 -29.28 26.68 2.00
N GLY A 121 -27.98 26.42 2.19
CA GLY A 121 -27.01 26.46 1.10
C GLY A 121 -27.26 25.37 0.05
N LEU A 122 -27.67 24.17 0.46
CA LEU A 122 -28.08 23.11 -0.47
C LEU A 122 -29.32 23.51 -1.29
N ALA A 123 -30.30 24.19 -0.67
CA ALA A 123 -31.48 24.71 -1.37
C ALA A 123 -31.10 25.78 -2.41
N LEU A 124 -30.15 26.66 -2.08
CA LEU A 124 -29.59 27.66 -3.01
C LEU A 124 -28.86 27.00 -4.19
N LEU A 125 -27.96 26.04 -3.91
CA LEU A 125 -27.24 25.31 -4.95
C LEU A 125 -28.18 24.57 -5.92
N ARG A 126 -29.28 23.99 -5.41
CA ARG A 126 -30.31 23.33 -6.24
C ARG A 126 -31.06 24.31 -7.14
N ARG A 127 -31.28 25.55 -6.71
CA ARG A 127 -31.90 26.60 -7.53
C ARG A 127 -30.98 27.07 -8.66
N LEU A 128 -29.68 27.11 -8.42
CA LEU A 128 -28.65 27.50 -9.40
C LEU A 128 -28.28 26.39 -10.40
N ARG A 129 -28.85 25.19 -10.26
CA ARG A 129 -28.61 24.03 -11.17
C ARG A 129 -29.51 24.03 -12.42
N ARG A 130 -30.25 25.11 -12.66
CA ARG A 130 -31.09 25.32 -13.85
C ARG A 130 -30.36 26.23 -14.83
#